data_AF-Q9V013-F1
#
_entry.id   AF-Q9V013-F1
#
_cell.length_a   1.000
_cell.length_b   1.000
_cell.length_c   1.000
_cell.angle_alpha   90.00
_cell.angle_beta   90.00
_cell.angle_gamma   90.00
#
_symmetry.space_group_name_H-M   'P 1'
#
loop_
_entity.id
_entity.type
_entity.pdbx_description
1 polymer ?
#
loop_
_entity_poly.entity_id
_entity_poly.type
_entity_poly.pdbx_seq_one_letter_code
_entity_poly.pdbx_strand_id
1 'polypeptide(L)'
;MRRIKVTLILPMLIIGTIIGTVIAEQGYDVGALVAILENSAKVSKTLGHDPIYESISENQEELRNLVEKGEVDKALALLVNSTDPLIQILKKEQISTNITTRGSINRLRYYISVLNSTDYPNIKVLSEMVTKAEENLKAGNIKEAQLYLSNAETILESYEVEIPSVSSPDHLLEILLAKYNSTLKYSVQVGIALNESEYKRIEEEAESVTETLSKAKDLIDQGRDFEALLLLQNGLNDLIEFQDELESLHESVIRRMFNENDKLLILKLSIMLKGYGETNRYTQLLNVASLEITLAKEDLKLGRREVAYLRILHASKILDYIARVEGT
;
A
#
# COMPACT_ATOMS: atom_id res chain seq x y z
N MET A 1 -29.65 -1.49 18.79
CA MET A 1 -28.74 -2.66 18.76
C MET A 1 -27.63 -2.60 17.71
N ARG A 2 -27.86 -2.16 16.45
CA ARG A 2 -26.81 -2.12 15.40
C ARG A 2 -25.61 -1.18 15.67
N ARG A 3 -25.81 -0.04 16.35
CA ARG A 3 -24.71 0.90 16.67
C ARG A 3 -23.76 0.38 17.76
N ILE A 4 -24.25 -0.42 18.70
CA ILE A 4 -23.43 -1.03 19.77
C ILE A 4 -22.43 -2.04 19.17
N LYS A 5 -22.82 -2.75 18.10
CA LYS A 5 -21.95 -3.71 17.41
C LYS A 5 -20.78 -3.07 16.65
N VAL A 6 -20.91 -1.82 16.19
CA VAL A 6 -19.82 -1.13 15.44
C VAL A 6 -18.75 -0.58 16.38
N THR A 7 -19.12 -0.13 17.58
CA THR A 7 -18.18 0.35 18.60
C THR A 7 -17.33 -0.79 19.20
N LEU A 8 -17.77 -2.04 19.08
CA LEU A 8 -17.06 -3.24 19.54
C LEU A 8 -15.94 -3.72 18.60
N ILE A 9 -15.95 -3.30 17.32
CA ILE A 9 -14.97 -3.75 16.31
C ILE A 9 -13.60 -3.11 16.53
N LEU A 10 -13.55 -1.89 17.08
CA LEU A 10 -12.30 -1.16 17.30
C LEU A 10 -11.45 -1.77 18.44
N PRO A 11 -12.02 -2.14 19.62
CA PRO A 11 -11.32 -2.94 20.62
C PRO A 11 -10.91 -4.34 20.09
N MET A 12 -11.72 -4.96 19.24
CA MET A 12 -11.43 -6.27 18.64
C MET A 12 -10.20 -6.26 17.71
N LEU A 13 -9.98 -5.18 16.95
CA LEU A 13 -8.80 -5.00 16.10
C LEU A 13 -7.53 -4.80 16.92
N ILE A 14 -7.62 -4.11 18.06
CA ILE A 14 -6.50 -3.77 18.94
C ILE A 14 -5.99 -5.00 19.70
N ILE A 15 -6.87 -5.85 20.24
CA ILE A 15 -6.46 -7.05 20.99
C ILE A 15 -5.73 -8.07 20.09
N GLY A 16 -6.23 -8.28 18.86
CA GLY A 16 -5.64 -9.25 17.92
C GLY A 16 -4.32 -8.79 17.28
N THR A 17 -4.12 -7.49 17.11
CA THR A 17 -2.85 -6.95 16.57
C THR A 17 -1.78 -6.78 17.63
N ILE A 18 -2.14 -6.36 18.85
CA ILE A 18 -1.17 -6.11 19.93
C ILE A 18 -0.53 -7.41 20.43
N ILE A 19 -1.28 -8.52 20.55
CA ILE A 19 -0.69 -9.80 20.98
C ILE A 19 0.37 -10.30 19.96
N GLY A 20 0.18 -10.01 18.66
CA GLY A 20 1.14 -10.39 17.62
C GLY A 20 2.38 -9.50 17.55
N THR A 21 2.28 -8.21 17.88
CA THR A 21 3.39 -7.25 17.80
C THR A 21 4.21 -7.15 19.09
N VAL A 22 3.62 -7.44 20.25
CA VAL A 22 4.31 -7.38 21.56
C VAL A 22 5.32 -8.53 21.77
N ILE A 23 5.36 -9.52 20.86
CA ILE A 23 6.28 -10.66 20.94
C ILE A 23 7.68 -10.34 20.35
N ALA A 24 7.84 -9.22 19.65
CA ALA A 24 9.11 -8.83 19.04
C ALA A 24 9.75 -7.64 19.78
N GLU A 25 10.76 -7.95 20.59
CA GLU A 25 11.80 -7.05 21.13
C GLU A 25 11.50 -6.20 22.38
N GLN A 26 12.22 -6.56 23.46
CA GLN A 26 12.65 -5.79 24.64
C GLN A 26 11.63 -4.90 25.39
N GLY A 27 11.22 -5.38 26.57
CA GLY A 27 10.60 -4.59 27.63
C GLY A 27 9.07 -4.56 27.56
N TYR A 28 8.41 -5.53 28.21
CA TYR A 28 6.96 -5.59 28.23
C TYR A 28 6.37 -4.49 29.13
N ASP A 29 5.49 -3.66 28.57
CA ASP A 29 4.62 -2.79 29.37
C ASP A 29 3.61 -3.65 30.12
N VAL A 30 3.89 -3.89 31.40
CA VAL A 30 3.05 -4.58 32.38
C VAL A 30 1.60 -4.07 32.36
N GLY A 31 1.42 -2.76 32.19
CA GLY A 31 0.10 -2.13 32.10
C GLY A 31 -0.65 -2.52 30.84
N ALA A 32 0.07 -2.73 29.72
CA ALA A 32 -0.53 -3.13 28.46
C ALA A 32 -1.04 -4.58 28.51
N LEU A 33 -0.31 -5.51 29.13
CA LEU A 33 -0.73 -6.92 29.26
C LEU A 33 -2.02 -7.05 30.09
N VAL A 34 -2.11 -6.34 31.21
CA VAL A 34 -3.31 -6.30 32.05
C VAL A 34 -4.47 -5.64 31.31
N ALA A 35 -4.22 -4.55 30.57
CA ALA A 35 -5.25 -3.87 29.78
C ALA A 35 -5.83 -4.75 28.66
N ILE A 36 -5.03 -5.62 28.03
CA ILE A 36 -5.52 -6.58 27.03
C ILE A 36 -6.52 -7.55 27.67
N LEU A 37 -6.21 -8.09 28.85
CA LEU A 37 -7.08 -9.04 29.54
C LEU A 37 -8.36 -8.36 30.05
N GLU A 38 -8.27 -7.15 30.60
CA GLU A 38 -9.42 -6.35 31.02
C GLU A 38 -10.35 -5.99 29.86
N ASN A 39 -9.79 -5.64 28.70
CA ASN A 39 -10.58 -5.36 27.51
C ASN A 39 -11.23 -6.63 26.94
N SER A 40 -10.54 -7.76 27.01
CA SER A 40 -11.08 -9.07 26.60
C SER A 40 -12.28 -9.48 27.46
N ALA A 41 -12.21 -9.25 28.77
CA ALA A 41 -13.33 -9.47 29.69
C ALA A 41 -14.55 -8.59 29.33
N LYS A 42 -14.32 -7.29 29.10
CA LYS A 42 -15.38 -6.34 28.70
C LYS A 42 -16.05 -6.75 27.40
N VAL A 43 -15.25 -7.18 26.41
CA VAL A 43 -15.77 -7.67 25.12
C VAL A 43 -16.62 -8.92 25.32
N SER A 44 -16.13 -9.92 26.08
CA SER A 44 -16.87 -11.16 26.34
C SER A 44 -18.22 -10.91 27.03
N LYS A 45 -18.24 -10.05 28.04
CA LYS A 45 -19.47 -9.64 28.75
C LYS A 45 -20.45 -8.94 27.82
N THR A 46 -19.94 -8.09 26.93
CA THR A 46 -20.77 -7.34 25.98
C THR A 46 -21.36 -8.24 24.88
N LEU A 47 -20.66 -9.32 24.52
CA LEU A 47 -21.14 -10.33 23.57
C LEU A 47 -22.10 -11.35 24.21
N GLY A 48 -22.33 -11.30 25.53
CA GLY A 48 -23.18 -12.25 26.24
C GLY A 48 -22.55 -13.62 26.44
N HIS A 49 -21.22 -13.70 26.44
CA HIS A 49 -20.46 -14.91 26.72
C HIS A 49 -19.96 -14.90 28.16
N ASP A 50 -20.90 -15.04 29.10
CA ASP A 50 -20.64 -14.96 30.55
C ASP A 50 -19.58 -15.97 31.04
N PRO A 51 -19.54 -17.25 30.57
CA PRO A 51 -18.51 -18.20 31.01
C PRO A 51 -17.07 -17.79 30.64
N ILE A 52 -16.89 -17.11 29.51
CA ILE A 52 -15.58 -16.62 29.05
C ILE A 52 -15.22 -15.34 29.80
N TYR A 53 -16.20 -14.49 30.11
CA TYR A 53 -15.99 -13.31 30.95
C TYR A 53 -15.51 -13.70 32.35
N GLU A 54 -16.16 -14.68 32.97
CA GLU A 54 -15.78 -15.20 34.30
C GLU A 54 -14.36 -15.77 34.27
N SER A 55 -14.06 -16.66 33.31
CA SER A 55 -12.73 -17.24 33.14
C SER A 55 -11.63 -16.19 32.90
N ILE A 56 -11.88 -15.17 32.08
CA ILE A 56 -10.91 -14.08 31.87
C ILE A 56 -10.74 -13.23 33.13
N SER A 57 -11.83 -12.96 33.86
CA SER A 57 -11.81 -12.12 35.06
C SER A 57 -11.09 -12.77 36.23
N GLU A 58 -11.23 -14.10 36.41
CA GLU A 58 -10.52 -14.87 37.43
C GLU A 58 -9.00 -14.85 37.22
N ASN A 59 -8.56 -14.84 35.96
CA ASN A 59 -7.14 -14.84 35.59
C ASN A 59 -6.48 -13.45 35.68
N GLN A 60 -7.23 -12.37 35.95
CA GLN A 60 -6.67 -11.01 36.03
C GLN A 60 -5.74 -10.83 37.22
N GLU A 61 -6.12 -11.35 38.37
CA GLU A 61 -5.34 -11.23 39.59
C GLU A 61 -4.06 -12.08 39.50
N GLU A 62 -4.17 -13.28 38.93
CA GLU A 62 -3.01 -14.15 38.70
C GLU A 62 -2.04 -13.54 37.68
N LEU A 63 -2.55 -12.93 36.60
CA LEU A 63 -1.72 -12.21 35.63
C LEU A 63 -0.95 -11.05 36.30
N ARG A 64 -1.64 -10.23 37.10
CA ARG A 64 -0.99 -9.13 37.84
C ARG A 64 0.13 -9.65 38.75
N ASN A 65 -0.14 -10.70 39.51
CA ASN A 65 0.83 -11.34 40.39
C ASN A 65 2.05 -11.92 39.64
N LEU A 66 1.84 -12.55 38.49
CA LEU A 66 2.94 -13.10 37.67
C LEU A 66 3.81 -11.99 37.09
N VAL A 67 3.20 -10.89 36.66
CA VAL A 67 3.93 -9.76 36.11
C VAL A 67 4.69 -8.98 37.19
N GLU A 68 4.11 -8.77 38.38
CA GLU A 68 4.81 -8.15 39.52
C GLU A 68 6.03 -8.94 39.98
N LYS A 69 6.00 -10.27 39.84
CA LYS A 69 7.13 -11.16 40.13
C LYS A 69 8.18 -11.24 39.01
N GLY A 70 7.96 -10.54 37.89
CA GLY A 70 8.82 -10.59 36.71
C GLY A 70 8.76 -11.93 35.96
N GLU A 71 7.74 -12.77 36.21
CA GLU A 71 7.53 -14.05 35.55
C GLU A 71 6.79 -13.87 34.21
N VAL A 72 7.37 -13.07 33.32
CA VAL A 72 6.72 -12.56 32.11
C VAL A 72 6.29 -13.67 31.14
N ASP A 73 7.11 -14.72 30.98
CA ASP A 73 6.77 -15.86 30.11
C ASP A 73 5.50 -16.58 30.57
N LYS A 74 5.31 -16.72 31.89
CA LYS A 74 4.10 -17.33 32.47
C LYS A 74 2.91 -16.39 32.35
N ALA A 75 3.12 -15.09 32.53
CA ALA A 75 2.08 -14.09 32.32
C ALA A 75 1.58 -14.08 30.87
N LEU A 76 2.47 -14.17 29.88
CA LEU A 76 2.11 -14.28 28.47
C LEU A 76 1.36 -15.57 28.16
N ALA A 77 1.85 -16.71 28.68
CA ALA A 77 1.17 -17.99 28.51
C ALA A 77 -0.26 -17.95 29.09
N LEU A 78 -0.43 -17.36 30.28
CA LEU A 78 -1.74 -17.17 30.90
C LEU A 78 -2.62 -16.24 30.05
N LEU A 79 -2.11 -15.10 29.61
CA LEU A 79 -2.83 -14.15 28.74
C LEU A 79 -3.36 -14.82 27.47
N VAL A 80 -2.51 -15.57 26.77
CA VAL A 80 -2.88 -16.28 25.53
C VAL A 80 -3.95 -17.33 25.81
N ASN A 81 -3.75 -18.16 26.83
CA ASN A 81 -4.70 -19.22 27.19
C ASN A 81 -6.07 -18.67 27.61
N SER A 82 -6.10 -17.57 28.36
CA SER A 82 -7.35 -16.93 28.80
C SER A 82 -8.08 -16.23 27.64
N THR A 83 -7.37 -15.76 26.61
CA THR A 83 -7.97 -14.99 25.50
C THR A 83 -8.28 -15.80 24.24
N ASP A 84 -7.66 -16.98 24.05
CA ASP A 84 -7.88 -17.82 22.87
C ASP A 84 -9.37 -18.21 22.64
N PRO A 85 -10.15 -18.62 23.65
CA PRO A 85 -11.57 -18.94 23.45
C PRO A 85 -12.38 -17.77 22.88
N LEU A 86 -12.09 -16.55 23.33
CA LEU A 86 -12.69 -15.33 22.80
C LEU A 86 -12.24 -15.08 21.36
N ILE A 87 -10.95 -15.22 21.05
CA ILE A 87 -10.40 -15.09 19.69
C ILE A 87 -11.07 -16.07 18.73
N GLN A 88 -11.32 -17.31 19.13
CA GLN A 88 -11.99 -18.32 18.30
C GLN A 88 -13.46 -17.95 18.02
N ILE A 89 -14.17 -17.40 19.00
CA ILE A 89 -15.53 -16.88 18.79
C ILE A 89 -15.51 -15.67 17.86
N LEU A 90 -14.58 -14.74 18.08
CA LEU A 90 -14.42 -13.56 17.24
C LEU A 90 -14.11 -13.93 15.79
N LYS A 91 -13.26 -14.93 15.55
CA LYS A 91 -12.98 -15.48 14.22
C LYS A 91 -14.22 -16.10 13.56
N LYS A 92 -15.08 -16.75 14.34
CA LYS A 92 -16.37 -17.31 13.85
C LYS A 92 -17.41 -16.23 13.56
N GLU A 93 -17.42 -15.14 14.33
CA GLU A 93 -18.26 -13.96 14.14
C GLU A 93 -17.73 -13.02 13.04
N GLN A 94 -16.45 -13.14 12.63
CA GLN A 94 -15.77 -12.35 11.60
C GLN A 94 -16.22 -12.67 10.16
N ILE A 95 -17.52 -12.87 9.95
CA ILE A 95 -18.13 -12.90 8.63
C ILE A 95 -19.14 -11.76 8.51
N SER A 96 -18.64 -10.58 8.15
CA SER A 96 -19.42 -9.67 7.31
C SER A 96 -18.99 -9.87 5.85
N THR A 97 -19.32 -11.03 5.29
CA THR A 97 -19.23 -11.32 3.85
C THR A 97 -19.77 -10.16 2.99
N ASN A 98 -20.74 -9.40 3.49
CA ASN A 98 -21.30 -8.26 2.79
C ASN A 98 -20.28 -7.10 2.56
N ILE A 99 -19.34 -6.86 3.50
CA ILE A 99 -18.31 -5.81 3.36
C ILE A 99 -17.23 -6.26 2.37
N THR A 100 -16.79 -7.52 2.45
CA THR A 100 -15.78 -8.08 1.53
C THR A 100 -16.32 -8.24 0.11
N THR A 101 -17.57 -8.71 -0.05
CA THR A 101 -18.25 -8.78 -1.35
C THR A 101 -18.43 -7.37 -1.95
N ARG A 102 -18.81 -6.37 -1.15
CA ARG A 102 -18.92 -4.98 -1.63
C ARG A 102 -17.58 -4.37 -2.01
N GLY A 103 -16.53 -4.64 -1.24
CA GLY A 103 -15.16 -4.25 -1.57
C GLY A 103 -14.67 -4.85 -2.89
N SER A 104 -14.99 -6.13 -3.11
CA SER A 104 -14.64 -6.85 -4.34
C SER A 104 -15.38 -6.31 -5.56
N ILE A 105 -16.68 -5.98 -5.42
CA ILE A 105 -17.45 -5.27 -6.47
C ILE A 105 -16.78 -3.95 -6.83
N ASN A 106 -16.40 -3.14 -5.84
CA ASN A 106 -15.78 -1.84 -6.08
C ASN A 106 -14.40 -1.97 -6.76
N ARG A 107 -13.60 -2.95 -6.34
CA ARG A 107 -12.31 -3.28 -6.96
C ARG A 107 -12.46 -3.69 -8.42
N LEU A 108 -13.37 -4.60 -8.73
CA LEU A 108 -13.60 -5.04 -10.10
C LEU A 108 -14.18 -3.92 -10.98
N ARG A 109 -15.03 -3.03 -10.44
CA ARG A 109 -15.48 -1.81 -11.15
C ARG A 109 -14.33 -0.89 -11.52
N TYR A 110 -13.38 -0.72 -10.60
CA TYR A 110 -12.17 0.04 -10.87
C TYR A 110 -11.36 -0.60 -12.00
N TYR A 111 -11.12 -1.92 -11.95
CA TYR A 111 -10.41 -2.62 -13.03
C TYR A 111 -11.15 -2.55 -14.37
N ILE A 112 -12.48 -2.69 -14.39
CA ILE A 112 -13.29 -2.47 -15.60
C ILE A 112 -13.09 -1.05 -16.13
N SER A 113 -13.04 -0.03 -15.27
CA SER A 113 -12.84 1.35 -15.71
C SER A 113 -11.46 1.59 -16.35
N VAL A 114 -10.43 0.88 -15.89
CA VAL A 114 -9.09 0.89 -16.48
C VAL A 114 -9.08 0.11 -17.80
N LEU A 115 -9.64 -1.12 -17.82
CA LEU A 115 -9.63 -2.00 -18.99
C LEU A 115 -10.56 -1.55 -20.13
N ASN A 116 -11.60 -0.75 -19.83
CA ASN A 116 -12.41 -0.10 -20.88
C ASN A 116 -11.58 0.81 -21.79
N SER A 117 -10.39 1.24 -21.35
CA SER A 117 -9.47 2.03 -22.16
C SER A 117 -8.53 1.20 -23.05
N THR A 118 -8.56 -0.13 -22.95
CA THR A 118 -7.56 -1.04 -23.54
C THR A 118 -8.13 -2.09 -24.49
N ASP A 119 -9.30 -1.85 -25.12
CA ASP A 119 -9.96 -2.78 -26.07
C ASP A 119 -10.06 -4.25 -25.58
N TYR A 120 -10.22 -4.46 -24.28
CA TYR A 120 -10.26 -5.80 -23.69
C TYR A 120 -11.48 -6.61 -24.19
N PRO A 121 -11.28 -7.77 -24.86
CA PRO A 121 -12.36 -8.47 -25.57
C PRO A 121 -13.48 -8.99 -24.65
N ASN A 122 -13.18 -9.25 -23.38
CA ASN A 122 -14.15 -9.77 -22.41
C ASN A 122 -14.72 -8.70 -21.47
N ILE A 123 -14.49 -7.40 -21.75
CA ILE A 123 -14.91 -6.31 -20.86
C ILE A 123 -16.43 -6.28 -20.63
N LYS A 124 -17.22 -6.63 -21.66
CA LYS A 124 -18.68 -6.74 -21.58
C LYS A 124 -19.10 -7.85 -20.63
N VAL A 125 -18.49 -9.03 -20.75
CA VAL A 125 -18.78 -10.19 -19.89
C VAL A 125 -18.39 -9.91 -18.45
N LEU A 126 -17.24 -9.26 -18.23
CA LEU A 126 -16.77 -8.85 -16.91
C LEU A 126 -17.73 -7.84 -16.26
N SER A 127 -18.18 -6.84 -17.03
CA SER A 127 -19.17 -5.84 -16.58
C SER A 127 -20.51 -6.46 -16.21
N GLU A 128 -20.99 -7.42 -17.00
CA GLU A 128 -22.22 -8.16 -16.71
C GLU A 128 -22.10 -9.00 -15.42
N MET A 129 -20.96 -9.66 -15.19
CA MET A 129 -20.72 -10.44 -13.98
C MET A 129 -20.70 -9.56 -12.72
N VAL A 130 -20.04 -8.41 -12.78
CA VAL A 130 -20.00 -7.44 -11.66
C VAL A 130 -21.39 -6.84 -11.39
N THR A 131 -22.18 -6.62 -12.44
CA THR A 131 -23.57 -6.13 -12.30
C THR A 131 -24.45 -7.19 -11.61
N LYS A 132 -24.38 -8.45 -12.05
CA LYS A 132 -25.10 -9.58 -11.42
C LYS A 132 -24.66 -9.82 -9.97
N ALA A 133 -23.37 -9.64 -9.66
CA ALA A 133 -22.88 -9.70 -8.28
C ALA A 133 -23.51 -8.60 -7.40
N GLU A 134 -23.64 -7.38 -7.93
CA GLU A 134 -24.24 -6.27 -7.19
C GLU A 134 -25.75 -6.46 -6.98
N GLU A 135 -26.47 -6.96 -7.98
CA GLU A 135 -27.89 -7.27 -7.87
C GLU A 135 -28.14 -8.35 -6.81
N ASN A 136 -27.35 -9.43 -6.82
CA ASN A 136 -27.44 -10.48 -5.82
C ASN A 136 -27.04 -9.99 -4.43
N LEU A 137 -26.06 -9.10 -4.32
CA LEU A 137 -25.70 -8.48 -3.04
C LEU A 137 -26.83 -7.61 -2.48
N LYS A 138 -27.47 -6.80 -3.34
CA LYS A 138 -28.64 -5.97 -2.99
C LYS A 138 -29.83 -6.82 -2.55
N ALA A 139 -30.03 -7.99 -3.17
CA ALA A 139 -31.07 -8.96 -2.81
C ALA A 139 -30.74 -9.79 -1.55
N GLY A 140 -29.53 -9.68 -1.00
CA GLY A 140 -29.08 -10.48 0.15
C GLY A 140 -28.58 -11.88 -0.19
N ASN A 141 -28.47 -12.21 -1.49
CA ASN A 141 -27.96 -13.49 -2.00
C ASN A 141 -26.42 -13.49 -2.03
N ILE A 142 -25.80 -13.49 -0.85
CA ILE A 142 -24.36 -13.32 -0.70
C ILE A 142 -23.54 -14.39 -1.42
N LYS A 143 -23.96 -15.67 -1.35
CA LYS A 143 -23.25 -16.79 -2.00
C LYS A 143 -23.24 -16.63 -3.52
N GLU A 144 -24.37 -16.23 -4.07
CA GLU A 144 -24.51 -16.01 -5.52
C GLU A 144 -23.69 -14.79 -5.96
N ALA A 145 -23.68 -13.72 -5.15
CA ALA A 145 -22.83 -12.56 -5.39
C ALA A 145 -21.34 -12.94 -5.40
N GLN A 146 -20.90 -13.78 -4.46
CA GLN A 146 -19.52 -14.28 -4.42
C GLN A 146 -19.18 -15.18 -5.60
N LEU A 147 -20.12 -16.00 -6.08
CA LEU A 147 -19.93 -16.82 -7.27
C LEU A 147 -19.70 -15.95 -8.52
N TYR A 148 -20.53 -14.93 -8.72
CA TYR A 148 -20.34 -13.97 -9.83
C TYR A 148 -19.02 -13.20 -9.72
N LEU A 149 -18.59 -12.84 -8.51
CA LEU A 149 -17.30 -12.19 -8.28
C LEU A 149 -16.12 -13.12 -8.57
N SER A 150 -16.18 -14.37 -8.11
CA SER A 150 -15.13 -15.36 -8.38
C SER A 150 -15.00 -15.62 -9.88
N ASN A 151 -16.11 -15.73 -10.61
CA ASN A 151 -16.09 -15.89 -12.06
C ASN A 151 -15.54 -14.64 -12.76
N ALA A 152 -15.89 -13.44 -12.28
CA ALA A 152 -15.33 -12.18 -12.79
C ALA A 152 -13.81 -12.11 -12.54
N GLU A 153 -13.34 -12.56 -11.38
CA GLU A 153 -11.92 -12.63 -11.04
C GLU A 153 -11.19 -13.64 -11.93
N THR A 154 -11.76 -14.82 -12.20
CA THR A 154 -11.18 -15.78 -13.15
C THR A 154 -11.11 -15.24 -14.58
N ILE A 155 -12.10 -14.45 -15.02
CA ILE A 155 -12.04 -13.76 -16.32
C ILE A 155 -10.93 -12.70 -16.32
N LEU A 156 -10.77 -11.98 -15.21
CA LEU A 156 -9.70 -11.00 -15.05
C LEU A 156 -8.32 -11.65 -14.96
N GLU A 157 -8.18 -12.80 -14.31
CA GLU A 157 -6.94 -13.58 -14.22
C GLU A 157 -6.57 -14.23 -15.54
N SER A 158 -7.56 -14.58 -16.38
CA SER A 158 -7.34 -15.01 -17.76
C SER A 158 -7.05 -13.86 -18.72
N TYR A 159 -7.01 -12.61 -18.22
CA TYR A 159 -6.33 -11.53 -18.93
C TYR A 159 -4.82 -11.77 -18.86
N GLU A 160 -4.34 -12.58 -19.80
CA GLU A 160 -3.00 -12.36 -20.31
C GLU A 160 -3.03 -10.97 -20.93
N VAL A 161 -2.38 -10.01 -20.28
CA VAL A 161 -1.85 -8.86 -21.01
C VAL A 161 -1.11 -9.50 -22.17
N GLU A 162 -1.58 -9.29 -23.40
CA GLU A 162 -0.68 -9.39 -24.54
C GLU A 162 0.44 -8.41 -24.20
N ILE A 163 1.51 -8.92 -23.60
CA ILE A 163 2.79 -8.24 -23.58
C ILE A 163 2.98 -7.93 -25.05
N PRO A 164 2.96 -6.65 -25.45
CA PRO A 164 2.91 -6.28 -26.86
C PRO A 164 3.93 -7.13 -27.59
N SER A 165 3.45 -7.93 -28.56
CA SER A 165 4.20 -8.98 -29.22
C SER A 165 5.61 -8.48 -29.47
N VAL A 166 6.61 -9.12 -28.85
CA VAL A 166 8.05 -8.82 -28.96
C VAL A 166 8.26 -7.46 -29.61
N SER A 167 8.17 -6.40 -28.80
CA SER A 167 8.53 -5.05 -29.24
C SER A 167 9.79 -5.17 -30.08
N SER A 168 9.77 -4.65 -31.31
CA SER A 168 10.92 -4.76 -32.21
C SER A 168 12.19 -4.40 -31.42
N PRO A 169 13.34 -5.04 -31.69
CA PRO A 169 14.58 -4.73 -30.97
C PRO A 169 14.83 -3.23 -30.82
N ASP A 170 14.48 -2.46 -31.87
CA ASP A 170 14.51 -1.00 -31.90
C ASP A 170 13.57 -0.36 -30.87
N HIS A 171 12.32 -0.82 -30.77
CA HIS A 171 11.37 -0.32 -29.78
C HIS A 171 11.78 -0.69 -28.34
N LEU A 172 12.35 -1.88 -28.14
CA LEU A 172 12.88 -2.28 -26.83
C LEU A 172 14.09 -1.44 -26.44
N LEU A 173 14.95 -1.13 -27.40
CA LEU A 173 16.08 -0.22 -27.23
C LEU A 173 15.61 1.20 -26.85
N GLU A 174 14.61 1.74 -27.55
CA GLU A 174 14.00 3.03 -27.21
C GLU A 174 13.45 3.05 -25.78
N ILE A 175 12.73 1.99 -25.38
CA ILE A 175 12.18 1.86 -24.02
C ILE A 175 13.32 1.86 -22.98
N LEU A 176 14.37 1.06 -23.20
CA LEU A 176 15.48 0.98 -22.25
C LEU A 176 16.23 2.32 -22.15
N LEU A 177 16.53 2.97 -23.27
CA LEU A 177 17.11 4.31 -23.27
C LEU A 177 16.25 5.31 -22.48
N ALA A 178 14.93 5.28 -22.68
CA ALA A 178 14.01 6.13 -21.92
C ALA A 178 14.03 5.81 -20.42
N LYS A 179 14.13 4.53 -20.03
CA LYS A 179 14.20 4.10 -18.62
C LYS A 179 15.49 4.53 -17.93
N TYR A 180 16.64 4.34 -18.57
CA TYR A 180 17.93 4.81 -18.06
C TYR A 180 17.92 6.33 -17.87
N ASN A 181 17.50 7.09 -18.89
CA ASN A 181 17.39 8.55 -18.78
C ASN A 181 16.41 8.99 -17.67
N SER A 182 15.26 8.31 -17.53
CA SER A 182 14.27 8.64 -16.50
C SER A 182 14.80 8.39 -15.09
N THR A 183 15.59 7.33 -14.92
CA THR A 183 16.22 6.99 -13.62
C THR A 183 17.28 8.00 -13.25
N LEU A 184 18.12 8.45 -14.21
CA LEU A 184 19.07 9.55 -13.97
C LEU A 184 18.39 10.88 -13.63
N LYS A 185 17.25 11.20 -14.27
CA LYS A 185 16.47 12.39 -13.87
C LYS A 185 15.93 12.25 -12.45
N TYR A 186 15.49 11.05 -12.10
CA TYR A 186 14.98 10.76 -10.75
C TYR A 186 16.07 10.89 -9.69
N SER A 187 17.29 10.42 -9.98
CA SER A 187 18.41 10.52 -9.04
C SER A 187 18.76 11.97 -8.71
N VAL A 188 18.72 12.87 -9.71
CA VAL A 188 18.90 14.31 -9.49
C VAL A 188 17.77 14.89 -8.62
N GLN A 189 16.51 14.52 -8.90
CA GLN A 189 15.37 15.02 -8.13
C GLN A 189 15.43 14.61 -6.65
N VAL A 190 15.75 13.35 -6.38
CA VAL A 190 15.91 12.83 -5.02
C VAL A 190 17.16 13.44 -4.37
N GLY A 191 18.27 13.50 -5.11
CA GLY A 191 19.56 14.02 -4.67
C GLY A 191 19.52 15.44 -4.09
N ILE A 192 18.72 16.35 -4.66
CA ILE A 192 18.58 17.74 -4.18
C ILE A 192 18.10 17.81 -2.72
N ALA A 193 17.38 16.80 -2.24
CA ALA A 193 16.76 16.78 -0.92
C ALA A 193 17.51 15.92 0.12
N LEU A 194 18.66 15.37 -0.24
CA LEU A 194 19.47 14.49 0.60
C LEU A 194 20.60 15.22 1.32
N ASN A 195 21.15 14.58 2.35
CA ASN A 195 22.37 15.06 2.98
C ASN A 195 23.61 14.67 2.14
N GLU A 196 24.77 15.26 2.47
CA GLU A 196 26.00 15.09 1.70
C GLU A 196 26.47 13.62 1.57
N SER A 197 26.30 12.81 2.63
CA SER A 197 26.67 11.39 2.60
C SER A 197 25.71 10.53 1.76
N GLU A 198 24.41 10.79 1.83
CA GLU A 198 23.38 10.11 1.03
C GLU A 198 23.50 10.49 -0.45
N TYR A 199 23.77 11.77 -0.72
CA TYR A 199 23.98 12.29 -2.08
C TYR A 199 25.19 11.65 -2.76
N LYS A 200 26.32 11.54 -2.05
CA LYS A 200 27.54 10.96 -2.61
C LYS A 200 27.35 9.51 -3.09
N ARG A 201 26.56 8.72 -2.35
CA ARG A 201 26.24 7.34 -2.75
C ARG A 201 25.42 7.29 -4.04
N ILE A 202 24.40 8.13 -4.15
CA ILE A 202 23.61 8.26 -5.39
C ILE A 202 24.49 8.73 -6.55
N GLU A 203 25.42 9.66 -6.31
CA GLU A 203 26.30 10.20 -7.34
C GLU A 203 27.16 9.10 -7.97
N GLU A 204 27.76 8.23 -7.17
CA GLU A 204 28.56 7.08 -7.64
C GLU A 204 27.72 6.12 -8.52
N GLU A 205 26.49 5.80 -8.11
CA GLU A 205 25.60 4.93 -8.90
C GLU A 205 25.06 5.62 -10.16
N ALA A 206 24.75 6.91 -10.08
CA ALA A 206 24.33 7.70 -11.23
C ALA A 206 25.45 7.82 -12.27
N GLU A 207 26.72 7.92 -11.86
CA GLU A 207 27.87 7.90 -12.76
C GLU A 207 27.97 6.57 -13.53
N SER A 208 27.80 5.44 -12.85
CA SER A 208 27.80 4.11 -13.47
C SER A 208 26.69 3.96 -14.54
N VAL A 209 25.48 4.39 -14.20
CA VAL A 209 24.33 4.37 -15.13
C VAL A 209 24.56 5.33 -16.30
N THR A 210 25.19 6.49 -16.05
CA THR A 210 25.55 7.47 -17.09
C THR A 210 26.60 6.90 -18.04
N GLU A 211 27.62 6.21 -17.53
CA GLU A 211 28.65 5.56 -18.34
C GLU A 211 28.03 4.48 -19.24
N THR A 212 27.15 3.64 -18.68
CA THR A 212 26.43 2.60 -19.43
C THR A 212 25.58 3.20 -20.55
N LEU A 213 24.84 4.27 -20.24
CA LEU A 213 24.01 4.98 -21.22
C LEU A 213 24.85 5.67 -22.30
N SER A 214 26.01 6.25 -21.95
CA SER A 214 26.92 6.88 -22.91
C SER A 214 27.48 5.84 -23.88
N LYS A 215 27.96 4.70 -23.38
CA LYS A 215 28.45 3.58 -24.21
C LYS A 215 27.36 3.04 -25.14
N ALA A 216 26.13 2.94 -24.66
CA ALA A 216 25.00 2.52 -25.49
C ALA A 216 24.70 3.52 -26.62
N LYS A 217 24.74 4.84 -26.34
CA LYS A 217 24.60 5.88 -27.36
C LYS A 217 25.72 5.85 -28.39
N ASP A 218 26.97 5.67 -27.96
CA ASP A 218 28.11 5.55 -28.87
C ASP A 218 27.98 4.33 -29.82
N LEU A 219 27.42 3.22 -29.34
CA LEU A 219 27.12 2.04 -30.16
C LEU A 219 26.01 2.32 -31.18
N ILE A 220 24.96 3.04 -30.79
CA ILE A 220 23.87 3.46 -31.69
C ILE A 220 24.40 4.38 -32.79
N ASP A 221 25.25 5.35 -32.44
CA ASP A 221 25.87 6.28 -33.40
C ASP A 221 26.76 5.54 -34.43
N GLN A 222 27.25 4.34 -34.08
CA GLN A 222 28.00 3.44 -34.96
C GLN A 222 27.11 2.48 -35.77
N GLY A 223 25.77 2.53 -35.61
CA GLY A 223 24.81 1.62 -36.22
C GLY A 223 24.79 0.21 -35.59
N ARG A 224 25.23 0.10 -34.32
CA ARG A 224 25.35 -1.16 -33.57
C ARG A 224 24.25 -1.29 -32.51
N ASP A 225 23.01 -1.16 -32.96
CA ASP A 225 21.83 -1.05 -32.11
C ASP A 225 21.57 -2.32 -31.29
N PHE A 226 21.90 -3.50 -31.84
CA PHE A 226 21.76 -4.78 -31.13
C PHE A 226 22.75 -4.90 -29.96
N GLU A 227 24.01 -4.46 -30.13
CA GLU A 227 24.97 -4.43 -29.05
C GLU A 227 24.63 -3.38 -27.98
N ALA A 228 24.08 -2.23 -28.40
CA ALA A 228 23.53 -1.25 -27.46
C ALA A 228 22.38 -1.85 -26.63
N LEU A 229 21.48 -2.59 -27.28
CA LEU A 229 20.38 -3.29 -26.61
C LEU A 229 20.89 -4.31 -25.59
N LEU A 230 21.84 -5.17 -25.97
CA LEU A 230 22.43 -6.16 -25.06
C LEU A 230 23.15 -5.50 -23.88
N LEU A 231 23.87 -4.40 -24.10
CA LEU A 231 24.54 -3.65 -23.04
C LEU A 231 23.53 -3.14 -22.02
N LEU A 232 22.45 -2.49 -22.48
CA LEU A 232 21.41 -1.95 -21.61
C LEU A 232 20.61 -3.05 -20.89
N GLN A 233 20.37 -4.19 -21.55
CA GLN A 233 19.71 -5.34 -20.93
C GLN A 233 20.56 -5.98 -19.83
N ASN A 234 21.87 -6.11 -20.05
CA ASN A 234 22.76 -6.69 -19.05
C ASN A 234 22.88 -5.81 -17.79
N GLY A 235 22.81 -4.48 -17.95
CA GLY A 235 22.80 -3.53 -16.82
C GLY A 235 21.41 -3.32 -16.18
N LEU A 236 20.37 -4.05 -16.61
CA LEU A 236 19.01 -3.80 -16.14
C LEU A 236 18.83 -4.09 -14.65
N ASN A 237 19.52 -5.11 -14.12
CA ASN A 237 19.46 -5.43 -12.69
C ASN A 237 20.04 -4.27 -11.86
N ASP A 238 21.20 -3.75 -12.24
CA ASP A 238 21.84 -2.61 -11.56
C ASP A 238 20.93 -1.36 -11.62
N LEU A 239 20.26 -1.14 -12.76
CA LEU A 239 19.29 -0.05 -12.90
C LEU A 239 18.09 -0.22 -11.97
N ILE A 240 17.56 -1.44 -11.82
CA ILE A 240 16.45 -1.74 -10.93
C ILE A 240 16.85 -1.54 -9.47
N GLU A 241 18.01 -2.06 -9.07
CA GLU A 241 18.55 -1.89 -7.71
C GLU A 241 18.74 -0.41 -7.37
N PHE A 242 19.30 0.37 -8.32
CA PHE A 242 19.43 1.81 -8.15
C PHE A 242 18.06 2.50 -8.05
N GLN A 243 17.08 2.10 -8.86
CA GLN A 243 15.74 2.65 -8.78
C GLN A 243 15.09 2.38 -7.41
N ASP A 244 15.21 1.16 -6.89
CA ASP A 244 14.67 0.77 -5.59
C ASP A 244 15.32 1.58 -4.45
N GLU A 245 16.63 1.82 -4.54
CA GLU A 245 17.33 2.70 -3.61
C GLU A 245 16.80 4.14 -3.66
N LEU A 246 16.63 4.70 -4.87
CA LEU A 246 16.05 6.03 -5.05
C LEU A 246 14.62 6.13 -4.49
N GLU A 247 13.82 5.07 -4.61
CA GLU A 247 12.47 5.01 -4.04
C GLU A 247 12.51 5.02 -2.50
N SER A 248 13.38 4.23 -1.89
CA SER A 248 13.57 4.22 -0.43
C SER A 248 14.02 5.60 0.09
N LEU A 249 14.97 6.24 -0.61
CA LEU A 249 15.47 7.57 -0.23
C LEU A 249 14.40 8.65 -0.39
N HIS A 250 13.63 8.61 -1.48
CA HIS A 250 12.50 9.51 -1.67
C HIS A 250 11.45 9.35 -0.55
N GLU A 251 11.10 8.13 -0.16
CA GLU A 251 10.17 7.89 0.95
C GLU A 251 10.66 8.49 2.27
N SER A 252 11.96 8.35 2.55
CA SER A 252 12.62 8.94 3.71
C SER A 252 12.56 10.47 3.69
N VAL A 253 12.88 11.09 2.55
CA VAL A 253 12.81 12.54 2.34
C VAL A 253 11.39 13.06 2.60
N ILE A 254 10.38 12.45 1.99
CA ILE A 254 8.98 12.86 2.16
C ILE A 254 8.55 12.68 3.61
N ARG A 255 8.95 11.59 4.27
CA ARG A 255 8.63 11.35 5.69
C ARG A 255 9.25 12.43 6.58
N ARG A 256 10.51 12.79 6.36
CA ARG A 256 11.21 13.86 7.07
C ARG A 256 10.50 15.21 6.87
N MET A 257 10.26 15.59 5.62
CA MET A 257 9.57 16.85 5.28
C MET A 257 8.15 16.91 5.85
N PHE A 258 7.42 15.80 5.83
CA PHE A 258 6.07 15.72 6.39
C PHE A 258 6.09 15.87 7.92
N ASN A 259 7.08 15.27 8.59
CA ASN A 259 7.29 15.38 10.03
C ASN A 259 7.69 16.79 10.47
N GLU A 260 8.55 17.45 9.71
CA GLU A 260 9.00 18.81 10.01
C GLU A 260 7.95 19.87 9.68
N ASN A 261 7.33 19.79 8.50
CA ASN A 261 6.40 20.82 8.01
C ASN A 261 5.41 20.30 6.95
N ASP A 262 4.47 19.48 7.38
CA ASP A 262 3.38 18.92 6.56
C ASP A 262 2.63 19.98 5.73
N LYS A 263 2.30 21.13 6.31
CA LYS A 263 1.59 22.23 5.62
C LYS A 263 2.40 22.78 4.47
N LEU A 264 3.70 22.99 4.65
CA LEU A 264 4.57 23.49 3.60
C LEU A 264 4.74 22.46 2.48
N LEU A 265 4.92 21.18 2.82
CA LEU A 265 5.01 20.10 1.83
C LEU A 265 3.73 20.02 0.99
N ILE A 266 2.56 20.04 1.63
CA ILE A 266 1.26 20.08 0.96
C ILE A 266 1.14 21.27 0.01
N LEU A 267 1.61 22.45 0.44
CA LEU A 267 1.60 23.65 -0.39
C LEU A 267 2.51 23.49 -1.61
N LYS A 268 3.74 22.98 -1.42
CA LYS A 268 4.69 22.72 -2.51
C LYS A 268 4.08 21.78 -3.56
N LEU A 269 3.52 20.64 -3.14
CA LEU A 269 2.87 19.70 -4.06
C LEU A 269 1.65 20.32 -4.75
N SER A 270 0.87 21.14 -4.04
CA SER A 270 -0.26 21.87 -4.64
C SER A 270 0.20 22.88 -5.71
N ILE A 271 1.35 23.53 -5.53
CA ILE A 271 1.93 24.47 -6.52
C ILE A 271 2.44 23.70 -7.73
N MET A 272 3.18 22.61 -7.50
CA MET A 272 3.69 21.74 -8.57
C MET A 272 2.54 21.22 -9.44
N LEU A 273 1.47 20.72 -8.82
CA LEU A 273 0.28 20.24 -9.51
C LEU A 273 -0.37 21.32 -10.40
N LYS A 274 -0.44 22.57 -9.92
CA LYS A 274 -0.94 23.70 -10.72
C LYS A 274 -0.04 24.06 -11.90
N GLY A 275 1.26 23.79 -11.79
CA GLY A 275 2.23 24.04 -12.86
C GLY A 275 1.99 23.22 -14.13
N TYR A 276 1.33 22.07 -14.03
CA TYR A 276 1.11 21.16 -15.17
C TYR A 276 -0.06 21.56 -16.09
N GLY A 277 -0.94 22.48 -15.68
CA GLY A 277 -2.07 22.96 -16.49
C GLY A 277 -3.18 21.93 -16.73
N GLU A 278 -4.33 22.37 -17.27
CA GLU A 278 -5.51 21.52 -17.49
C GLU A 278 -5.44 20.67 -18.78
N THR A 279 -4.52 20.98 -19.69
CA THR A 279 -4.37 20.33 -21.02
C THR A 279 -3.28 19.26 -21.06
N ASN A 280 -2.79 18.82 -19.90
CA ASN A 280 -1.71 17.84 -19.80
C ASN A 280 -2.18 16.43 -20.19
N ARG A 281 -1.39 15.69 -20.97
CA ARG A 281 -1.70 14.29 -21.37
C ARG A 281 -1.93 13.34 -20.18
N TYR A 282 -1.45 13.71 -18.99
CA TYR A 282 -1.60 12.98 -17.74
C TYR A 282 -2.74 13.52 -16.85
N THR A 283 -3.78 14.13 -17.43
CA THR A 283 -4.90 14.75 -16.66
C THR A 283 -5.48 13.81 -15.60
N GLN A 284 -5.63 12.52 -15.90
CA GLN A 284 -6.17 11.55 -14.95
C GLN A 284 -5.27 11.35 -13.73
N LEU A 285 -3.95 11.24 -13.93
CA LEU A 285 -2.99 11.13 -12.84
C LEU A 285 -2.93 12.42 -12.01
N LEU A 286 -2.98 13.58 -12.67
CA LEU A 286 -3.06 14.88 -11.99
C LEU A 286 -4.33 14.99 -11.14
N ASN A 287 -5.47 14.48 -11.62
CA ASN A 287 -6.71 14.45 -10.84
C ASN A 287 -6.59 13.56 -9.60
N VAL A 288 -5.93 12.40 -9.72
CA VAL A 288 -5.66 11.51 -8.57
C VAL A 288 -4.74 12.22 -7.56
N ALA A 289 -3.63 12.80 -8.00
CA ALA A 289 -2.72 13.53 -7.11
C ALA A 289 -3.43 14.71 -6.41
N SER A 290 -4.29 15.43 -7.13
CA SER A 290 -5.09 16.53 -6.58
C SER A 290 -6.06 16.06 -5.49
N LEU A 291 -6.73 14.92 -5.74
CA LEU A 291 -7.62 14.29 -4.78
C LEU A 291 -6.85 13.84 -3.54
N GLU A 292 -5.69 13.19 -3.71
CA GLU A 292 -4.85 12.73 -2.60
C GLU A 292 -4.36 13.88 -1.72
N ILE A 293 -3.89 14.98 -2.32
CA ILE A 293 -3.49 16.19 -1.59
C ILE A 293 -4.67 16.78 -0.82
N THR A 294 -5.88 16.77 -1.42
CA THR A 294 -7.09 17.28 -0.78
C THR A 294 -7.50 16.41 0.41
N LEU A 295 -7.51 15.10 0.24
CA LEU A 295 -7.83 14.15 1.30
C LEU A 295 -6.78 14.18 2.42
N ALA A 296 -5.50 14.35 2.09
CA ALA A 296 -4.44 14.50 3.09
C ALA A 296 -4.66 15.72 4.00
N LYS A 297 -5.13 16.86 3.45
CA LYS A 297 -5.49 18.05 4.25
C LYS A 297 -6.62 17.74 5.22
N GLU A 298 -7.63 16.99 4.79
CA GLU A 298 -8.74 16.60 5.66
C GLU A 298 -8.31 15.59 6.73
N ASP A 299 -7.51 14.59 6.36
CA ASP A 299 -6.97 13.61 7.30
C ASP A 299 -6.09 14.27 8.38
N LEU A 300 -5.30 15.30 8.02
CA LEU A 300 -4.57 16.11 9.01
C LEU A 300 -5.49 16.85 9.98
N LYS A 301 -6.58 17.47 9.50
CA LYS A 301 -7.57 18.14 10.37
C LYS A 301 -8.23 17.15 11.33
N LEU A 302 -8.41 15.90 10.91
CA LEU A 302 -8.98 14.82 11.71
C LEU A 302 -7.94 14.12 12.62
N GLY A 303 -6.68 14.54 12.62
CA GLY A 303 -5.61 13.92 13.41
C GLY A 303 -5.09 12.59 12.87
N ARG A 304 -5.46 12.20 11.64
CA ARG A 304 -5.06 10.93 10.99
C ARG A 304 -3.74 11.08 10.26
N ARG A 305 -2.68 11.35 11.02
CA ARG A 305 -1.39 11.80 10.50
C ARG A 305 -0.71 10.77 9.57
N GLU A 306 -0.73 9.48 9.91
CA GLU A 306 -0.14 8.43 9.08
C GLU A 306 -0.87 8.24 7.74
N VAL A 307 -2.21 8.33 7.76
CA VAL A 307 -3.02 8.26 6.54
C VAL A 307 -2.70 9.45 5.64
N ALA A 308 -2.64 10.66 6.21
CA ALA A 308 -2.25 11.84 5.47
C ALA A 308 -0.85 11.74 4.87
N TYR A 309 0.12 11.18 5.60
CA TYR A 309 1.47 10.91 5.07
C TYR A 309 1.43 10.01 3.84
N LEU A 310 0.73 8.87 3.90
CA LEU A 310 0.64 7.94 2.78
C LEU A 310 0.01 8.58 1.53
N ARG A 311 -1.00 9.43 1.71
CA ARG A 311 -1.60 10.20 0.61
C ARG A 311 -0.64 11.19 -0.01
N ILE A 312 0.15 11.88 0.83
CA ILE A 312 1.17 12.82 0.38
C ILE A 312 2.29 12.10 -0.36
N LEU A 313 2.73 10.95 0.14
CA LEU A 313 3.70 10.11 -0.55
C LEU A 313 3.17 9.66 -1.91
N HIS A 314 1.92 9.20 -1.98
CA HIS A 314 1.31 8.77 -3.24
C HIS A 314 1.21 9.94 -4.24
N ALA A 315 0.73 11.11 -3.80
CA ALA A 315 0.67 12.30 -4.64
C ALA A 315 2.06 12.74 -5.14
N SER A 316 3.08 12.67 -4.28
CA SER A 316 4.47 12.98 -4.64
C SER A 316 4.97 12.04 -5.73
N LYS A 317 4.82 10.72 -5.56
CA LYS A 317 5.22 9.71 -6.55
C LYS A 317 4.56 9.95 -7.92
N ILE A 318 3.28 10.33 -7.94
CA ILE A 318 2.57 10.66 -9.19
C ILE A 318 3.17 11.90 -9.86
N LEU A 319 3.37 12.98 -9.10
CA LEU A 319 3.89 14.24 -9.64
C LEU A 319 5.34 14.08 -10.14
N ASP A 320 6.17 13.31 -9.43
CA ASP A 320 7.53 13.00 -9.85
C ASP A 320 7.57 12.10 -11.09
N TYR A 321 6.66 11.12 -11.20
CA TYR A 321 6.51 10.36 -12.44
C TYR A 321 6.23 11.28 -13.63
N ILE A 322 5.28 12.20 -13.50
CA ILE A 322 4.93 13.14 -14.58
C ILE A 322 6.14 14.04 -14.91
N ALA A 323 6.84 14.57 -13.90
CA ALA A 323 8.04 15.38 -14.09
C ALA A 323 9.12 14.63 -14.90
N ARG A 324 9.34 13.34 -14.61
CA ARG A 324 10.34 12.51 -15.30
C ARG A 324 10.00 12.29 -16.78
N VAL A 325 8.72 12.07 -17.07
CA VAL A 325 8.26 11.70 -18.43
C VAL A 325 7.92 12.92 -19.29
N GLU A 326 7.64 14.10 -18.72
CA GLU A 326 7.45 15.34 -19.49
C GLU A 326 8.73 16.14 -19.69
N GLY A 327 9.75 15.94 -18.86
CA GLY A 327 11.05 16.59 -19.07
C GLY A 327 11.88 16.01 -20.23
N THR A 328 11.29 15.21 -21.12
CA THR A 328 11.87 14.70 -22.39
C THR A 328 11.31 15.49 -23.56
#